data_AF-A0A2E7QQE6-F1
#
_entry.id   AF-A0A2E7QQE6-F1
#
_cell.length_a   1.000
_cell.length_b   1.000
_cell.length_c   1.000
_cell.angle_alpha   90.00
_cell.angle_beta   90.00
_cell.angle_gamma   90.00
#
_symmetry.space_group_name_H-M   'P 1'
#
loop_
_entity.id
_entity.type
_entity.pdbx_description
1 polymer ?
#
loop_
_entity_poly.entity_id
_entity_poly.type
_entity_poly.pdbx_seq_one_letter_code
_entity_poly.pdbx_strand_id
1 'polypeptide(L)'
;MDILHFVDRLENVVRESRTLPLSRKLLLDEEKLIDIIDQMRVSVPDIVKQAQKVTAEKDRQLAQAQEEAERIKQLAKAESQMILDKDQITKDAHTRAKEIVDDAHRQSAKIYADADKYVIDKFSLMERHLLSIVKQVRNGIQVLQVPEDTQEPPPEDKSA
;
A
#
# COMPACT_ATOMS: atom_id res chain seq x y z
N MET A 1 26.13 -53.37 -10.03
CA MET A 1 27.56 -53.63 -9.74
C MET A 1 28.30 -52.32 -9.91
N ASP A 2 29.20 -52.00 -8.99
CA ASP A 2 29.96 -50.77 -9.03
C ASP A 2 31.20 -50.93 -9.92
N ILE A 3 31.65 -49.86 -10.57
CA ILE A 3 32.87 -49.89 -11.41
C ILE A 3 34.08 -50.30 -10.56
N LEU A 4 34.09 -49.85 -9.30
CA LEU A 4 35.09 -50.21 -8.30
C LEU A 4 35.18 -51.72 -8.07
N HIS A 5 34.04 -52.43 -8.10
CA HIS A 5 34.04 -53.88 -7.92
C HIS A 5 34.73 -54.63 -9.07
N PHE A 6 34.62 -54.12 -10.30
CA PHE A 6 35.36 -54.68 -11.43
C PHE A 6 36.86 -54.36 -11.36
N VAL A 7 37.22 -53.17 -10.89
CA VAL A 7 38.63 -52.79 -10.63
C VAL A 7 39.24 -53.69 -9.56
N ASP A 8 38.53 -53.93 -8.46
CA ASP A 8 38.98 -54.82 -7.39
C ASP A 8 39.15 -56.26 -7.89
N ARG A 9 38.24 -56.75 -8.74
CA ARG A 9 38.35 -58.07 -9.36
C ARG A 9 39.54 -58.17 -10.31
N LEU A 10 39.80 -57.13 -11.12
CA LEU A 10 40.99 -57.05 -11.97
C LEU A 10 42.28 -57.03 -11.13
N GLU A 11 42.31 -56.25 -10.05
CA GLU A 11 43.45 -56.20 -9.14
C GLU A 11 43.73 -57.59 -8.53
N ASN A 12 42.68 -58.31 -8.11
CA ASN A 12 42.81 -59.66 -7.57
C ASN A 12 43.36 -60.65 -8.60
N VAL A 13 42.86 -60.61 -9.85
CA VAL A 13 43.37 -61.46 -10.94
C VAL A 13 44.86 -61.18 -11.22
N VAL A 14 45.28 -59.91 -11.16
CA VAL A 14 46.69 -59.53 -11.31
C VAL A 14 47.52 -59.96 -10.10
N ARG A 15 46.99 -59.87 -8.88
CA ARG A 15 47.69 -60.26 -7.65
C ARG A 15 47.89 -61.77 -7.51
N GLU A 16 46.93 -62.57 -7.98
CA GLU A 16 46.98 -64.04 -7.96
C GLU A 16 47.84 -64.63 -9.10
N SER A 17 48.27 -63.79 -10.05
CA SER A 17 49.02 -64.22 -11.22
C SER A 17 50.46 -64.65 -10.87
N ARG A 18 50.92 -65.74 -11.52
CA ARG A 18 52.25 -66.30 -11.23
C ARG A 18 53.32 -65.52 -11.99
N THR A 19 54.39 -65.13 -11.31
CA THR A 19 55.54 -64.48 -11.96
C THR A 19 56.47 -65.53 -12.59
N LEU A 20 56.95 -65.25 -13.80
CA LEU A 20 57.92 -66.11 -14.47
C LEU A 20 59.35 -65.82 -13.95
N PRO A 21 60.10 -66.83 -13.48
CA PRO A 21 61.48 -66.62 -13.02
C PRO A 21 62.34 -66.12 -14.18
N LEU A 22 63.25 -65.16 -13.91
CA LEU A 22 64.11 -64.49 -14.89
C LEU A 22 63.39 -63.55 -15.90
N SER A 23 62.11 -63.23 -15.68
CA SER A 23 61.32 -62.34 -16.53
C SER A 23 60.42 -61.41 -15.70
N ARG A 24 60.11 -60.21 -16.20
CA ARG A 24 59.10 -59.31 -15.58
C ARG A 24 57.67 -59.63 -16.02
N LYS A 25 57.44 -60.76 -16.69
CA LYS A 25 56.12 -61.15 -17.22
C LYS A 25 55.30 -61.91 -16.18
N LEU A 26 54.00 -61.66 -16.18
CA LEU A 26 53.00 -62.32 -15.34
C LEU A 26 52.24 -63.36 -16.19
N LEU A 27 52.02 -64.54 -15.64
CA LEU A 27 51.12 -65.55 -16.20
C LEU A 27 49.71 -65.29 -15.66
N LEU A 28 48.85 -64.79 -16.53
CA LEU A 28 47.47 -64.43 -16.24
C LEU A 28 46.50 -65.45 -16.83
N ASP A 29 45.37 -65.62 -16.16
CA ASP A 29 44.22 -66.37 -16.66
C ASP A 29 43.45 -65.49 -17.66
N GLU A 30 43.62 -65.79 -18.94
CA GLU A 30 43.04 -65.01 -20.04
C GLU A 30 41.51 -65.02 -20.01
N GLU A 31 40.90 -66.16 -19.67
CA GLU A 31 39.45 -66.35 -19.66
C GLU A 31 38.79 -65.47 -18.59
N LYS A 32 39.34 -65.49 -17.36
CA LYS A 32 38.85 -64.62 -16.28
C LYS A 32 39.03 -63.13 -16.57
N LEU A 33 40.13 -62.76 -17.23
CA LEU A 33 40.41 -61.37 -17.56
C LEU A 33 39.43 -60.85 -18.62
N ILE A 34 39.19 -61.64 -19.67
CA ILE A 34 38.24 -61.31 -20.73
C ILE A 34 36.81 -61.20 -20.17
N ASP A 35 36.39 -62.12 -19.30
CA ASP A 35 35.06 -62.07 -18.68
C ASP A 35 34.82 -60.78 -17.89
N ILE A 36 35.82 -60.32 -17.13
CA ILE A 36 35.70 -59.07 -16.36
C ILE A 36 35.63 -57.86 -17.32
N ILE A 37 36.44 -57.85 -18.38
CA ILE A 37 36.44 -56.79 -19.39
C ILE A 37 35.09 -56.73 -20.12
N ASP A 38 34.52 -57.87 -20.50
CA ASP A 38 33.21 -57.92 -21.17
C ASP A 38 32.08 -57.46 -20.25
N GLN A 39 32.11 -57.85 -18.97
CA GLN A 39 31.16 -57.36 -17.98
C GLN A 39 31.26 -55.84 -17.76
N MET A 40 32.48 -55.30 -17.72
CA MET A 40 32.71 -53.84 -17.66
C MET A 40 32.20 -53.14 -18.92
N ARG A 41 32.44 -53.72 -20.10
CA ARG A 41 32.04 -53.15 -21.40
C ARG A 41 30.53 -53.03 -21.54
N VAL A 42 29.76 -53.94 -20.92
CA VAL A 42 28.30 -53.86 -20.87
C VAL A 42 27.82 -52.90 -19.77
N SER A 43 28.41 -52.95 -18.58
CA SER A 43 27.84 -52.28 -17.40
C SER A 43 28.28 -50.81 -17.23
N VAL A 44 29.52 -50.48 -17.58
CA VAL A 44 30.08 -49.12 -17.40
C VAL A 44 29.32 -48.07 -18.22
N PRO A 45 29.00 -48.29 -19.51
CA PRO A 45 28.27 -47.29 -20.31
C PRO A 45 26.90 -46.94 -19.72
N ASP A 46 26.17 -47.94 -19.22
CA ASP A 46 24.85 -47.73 -18.61
C ASP A 46 24.93 -46.91 -17.32
N ILE A 47 25.95 -47.17 -16.47
CA ILE A 47 26.21 -46.40 -15.25
C ILE A 47 26.52 -44.94 -15.59
N VAL A 48 27.39 -44.71 -16.57
CA VAL A 48 27.75 -43.34 -17.01
C VAL A 48 26.53 -42.61 -17.56
N LYS A 49 25.72 -43.27 -18.39
CA LYS A 49 24.49 -42.70 -18.94
C LYS A 49 23.48 -42.34 -17.86
N GLN A 50 23.33 -43.20 -16.85
CA GLN A 50 22.44 -42.93 -15.72
C GLN A 50 22.95 -41.76 -14.87
N ALA A 51 24.26 -41.67 -14.62
CA ALA A 51 24.86 -40.53 -13.90
C ALA A 51 24.67 -39.20 -14.64
N GLN A 52 24.86 -39.21 -15.97
CA GLN A 52 24.59 -38.05 -16.82
C GLN A 52 23.11 -37.64 -16.77
N LYS A 53 22.19 -38.61 -16.80
CA LYS A 53 20.75 -38.35 -16.71
C LYS A 53 20.38 -37.70 -15.38
N VAL A 54 20.89 -38.22 -14.26
CA VAL A 54 20.66 -37.66 -12.92
C VAL A 54 21.20 -36.23 -12.83
N THR A 55 22.38 -35.98 -13.40
CA THR A 55 22.97 -34.63 -13.44
C THR A 55 22.10 -33.67 -14.24
N ALA A 56 21.66 -34.06 -15.43
CA ALA A 56 20.77 -33.25 -16.27
C ALA A 56 19.41 -32.98 -15.62
N GLU A 57 18.83 -33.98 -14.94
CA GLU A 57 17.60 -33.81 -14.17
C GLU A 57 17.78 -32.83 -13.01
N LYS A 58 18.92 -32.91 -12.30
CA LYS A 58 19.23 -31.99 -11.21
C LYS A 58 19.38 -30.55 -11.72
N ASP A 59 20.10 -30.35 -12.82
CA ASP A 59 20.27 -29.02 -13.42
C ASP A 59 18.93 -28.44 -13.88
N ARG A 60 18.06 -29.27 -14.47
CA ARG A 60 16.70 -28.87 -14.82
C ARG A 60 15.88 -28.47 -13.59
N GLN A 61 15.93 -29.25 -12.51
CA GLN A 61 15.21 -28.93 -11.28
C GLN A 61 15.72 -27.63 -10.65
N LEU A 62 17.04 -27.40 -10.66
CA LEU A 62 17.64 -26.16 -10.18
C LEU A 62 17.18 -24.95 -10.99
N ALA A 63 17.16 -25.07 -12.32
CA ALA A 63 16.66 -24.01 -13.19
C ALA A 63 15.18 -23.69 -12.92
N GLN A 64 14.34 -24.71 -12.78
CA GLN A 64 12.92 -24.55 -12.45
C GLN A 64 12.72 -23.90 -11.07
N ALA A 65 13.49 -24.32 -10.06
CA ALA A 65 13.43 -23.74 -8.72
C ALA A 65 13.87 -22.27 -8.71
N GLN A 66 14.89 -21.91 -9.50
CA GLN A 66 15.34 -20.53 -9.64
C GLN A 66 14.29 -19.67 -10.34
N GLU A 67 13.67 -20.17 -11.42
CA GLU A 67 12.59 -19.46 -12.11
C GLU A 67 11.39 -19.24 -11.18
N GLU A 68 10.99 -20.27 -10.43
CA GLU A 68 9.91 -20.16 -9.44
C GLU A 68 10.25 -19.16 -8.34
N ALA A 69 11.47 -19.20 -7.81
CA ALA A 69 11.92 -18.27 -6.77
C ALA A 69 11.89 -16.82 -7.27
N GLU A 70 12.33 -16.56 -8.50
CA GLU A 70 12.25 -15.23 -9.10
C GLU A 70 10.80 -14.80 -9.33
N ARG A 71 9.93 -15.71 -9.78
CA ARG A 71 8.50 -15.43 -9.93
C ARG A 71 7.85 -15.06 -8.60
N ILE A 72 8.12 -15.81 -7.54
CA ILE A 72 7.61 -15.54 -6.19
C ILE A 72 8.11 -14.18 -5.68
N LYS A 73 9.39 -13.88 -5.84
CA LYS A 73 9.95 -12.57 -5.45
C LYS A 73 9.28 -11.41 -6.18
N GLN A 74 9.05 -11.56 -7.49
CA GLN A 74 8.38 -10.54 -8.29
C GLN A 74 6.94 -10.34 -7.83
N LEU A 75 6.20 -11.42 -7.58
CA LEU A 75 4.83 -11.36 -7.07
C LEU A 75 4.77 -10.68 -5.70
N ALA A 76 5.63 -11.09 -4.77
CA ALA A 76 5.70 -10.50 -3.43
C ALA A 76 6.03 -9.00 -3.48
N LYS A 77 6.94 -8.58 -4.38
CA LYS A 77 7.28 -7.17 -4.57
C LYS A 77 6.10 -6.37 -5.14
N ALA A 78 5.38 -6.93 -6.11
CA ALA A 78 4.19 -6.29 -6.67
C ALA A 78 3.06 -6.15 -5.63
N GLU A 79 2.82 -7.19 -4.83
CA GLU A 79 1.83 -7.17 -3.76
C GLU A 79 2.21 -6.15 -2.67
N SER A 80 3.47 -6.12 -2.26
CA SER A 80 3.97 -5.14 -1.30
C SER A 80 3.78 -3.70 -1.79
N GLN A 81 4.05 -3.42 -3.06
CA GLN A 81 3.82 -2.11 -3.64
C GLN A 81 2.33 -1.74 -3.62
N MET A 82 1.45 -2.67 -4.00
CA MET A 82 0.01 -2.45 -3.98
C MET A 82 -0.53 -2.15 -2.57
N ILE A 83 -0.02 -2.85 -1.55
CA ILE A 83 -0.39 -2.60 -0.15
C ILE A 83 0.06 -1.21 0.30
N LEU A 84 1.29 -0.81 -0.04
CA LEU A 84 1.82 0.52 0.29
C LEU A 84 1.02 1.63 -0.40
N ASP A 85 0.71 1.45 -1.68
CA ASP A 85 -0.10 2.41 -2.44
C ASP A 85 -1.50 2.55 -1.82
N LYS A 86 -2.13 1.42 -1.44
CA LYS A 86 -3.44 1.42 -0.76
C LYS A 86 -3.38 2.10 0.61
N ASP A 87 -2.34 1.85 1.40
CA ASP A 87 -2.13 2.51 2.69
C ASP A 87 -1.93 4.02 2.53
N GLN A 88 -1.14 4.45 1.54
CA GLN A 88 -0.94 5.87 1.24
C GLN A 88 -2.25 6.54 0.81
N ILE A 89 -3.01 5.93 -0.10
CA ILE A 89 -4.33 6.44 -0.52
C ILE A 89 -5.26 6.55 0.68
N THR A 90 -5.24 5.56 1.58
CA THR A 90 -6.09 5.57 2.78
C THR A 90 -5.69 6.69 3.73
N LYS A 91 -4.39 6.91 3.97
CA LYS A 91 -3.88 8.00 4.80
C LYS A 91 -4.22 9.38 4.23
N ASP A 92 -4.06 9.56 2.93
CA ASP A 92 -4.38 10.80 2.24
C ASP A 92 -5.89 11.08 2.30
N ALA A 93 -6.72 10.04 2.13
CA ALA A 93 -8.18 10.15 2.27
C ALA A 93 -8.60 10.56 3.69
N HIS A 94 -7.98 9.99 4.74
CA HIS A 94 -8.25 10.38 6.13
C HIS A 94 -7.83 11.81 6.42
N THR A 95 -6.67 12.23 5.92
CA THR A 95 -6.18 13.61 6.07
C THR A 95 -7.15 14.59 5.42
N ARG A 96 -7.57 14.33 4.19
CA ARG A 96 -8.52 15.18 3.46
C ARG A 96 -9.91 15.18 4.11
N ALA A 97 -10.38 14.05 4.63
CA ALA A 97 -11.62 13.98 5.37
C ALA A 97 -11.59 14.87 6.62
N LYS A 98 -10.47 14.84 7.37
CA LYS A 98 -10.27 15.71 8.53
C LYS A 98 -10.28 17.19 8.13
N GLU A 99 -9.57 17.56 7.07
CA GLU A 99 -9.56 18.93 6.55
C GLU A 99 -10.97 19.41 6.17
N ILE A 100 -11.77 18.56 5.52
CA ILE A 100 -13.16 18.88 5.15
C ILE A 100 -14.01 19.12 6.41
N VAL A 101 -13.88 18.27 7.42
CA VAL A 101 -14.63 18.41 8.69
C VAL A 101 -14.22 19.68 9.42
N ASP A 102 -12.92 19.94 9.53
CA ASP A 102 -12.40 21.16 10.17
C ASP A 102 -12.87 22.42 9.43
N ASP A 103 -12.88 22.39 8.09
CA ASP A 103 -13.36 23.50 7.29
C ASP A 103 -14.87 23.70 7.43
N ALA A 104 -15.66 22.63 7.43
CA ALA A 104 -17.09 22.68 7.67
C ALA A 104 -17.42 23.28 9.06
N HIS A 105 -16.67 22.91 10.09
CA HIS A 105 -16.82 23.51 11.42
C HIS A 105 -16.48 25.01 11.43
N ARG A 106 -15.39 25.43 10.76
CA ARG A 106 -15.05 26.85 10.64
C ARG A 106 -16.11 27.64 9.89
N GLN A 107 -16.60 27.12 8.76
CA GLN A 107 -17.65 27.74 7.97
C GLN A 107 -18.95 27.87 8.77
N SER A 108 -19.35 26.80 9.48
CA SER A 108 -20.53 26.80 10.33
C SER A 108 -20.42 27.86 11.44
N ALA A 109 -19.30 27.91 12.16
CA ALA A 109 -19.06 28.92 13.20
C ALA A 109 -19.15 30.35 12.64
N LYS A 110 -18.59 30.57 11.44
CA LYS A 110 -18.68 31.87 10.75
C LYS A 110 -20.11 32.23 10.39
N ILE A 111 -20.88 31.29 9.83
CA ILE A 111 -22.29 31.51 9.49
C ILE A 111 -23.10 31.91 10.72
N TYR A 112 -22.90 31.22 11.85
CA TYR A 112 -23.58 31.58 13.10
C TYR A 112 -23.21 32.99 13.57
N ALA A 113 -21.91 33.33 13.58
CA ALA A 113 -21.47 34.66 13.98
C ALA A 113 -22.01 35.77 13.06
N ASP A 114 -22.02 35.53 11.74
CA ASP A 114 -22.57 36.47 10.76
C ASP A 114 -24.08 36.63 10.92
N ALA A 115 -24.80 35.54 11.20
CA ALA A 115 -26.25 35.55 11.46
C ALA A 115 -26.59 36.32 12.74
N ASP A 116 -25.87 36.07 13.84
CA ASP A 116 -26.06 36.78 15.11
C ASP A 116 -25.83 38.28 14.94
N LYS A 117 -24.74 38.65 14.24
CA LYS A 117 -24.46 40.05 13.91
C LYS A 117 -25.59 40.69 13.09
N TYR A 118 -26.06 39.99 12.06
CA TYR A 118 -27.16 40.47 11.22
C TYR A 118 -28.43 40.70 12.03
N VAL A 119 -28.79 39.76 12.92
CA VAL A 119 -29.98 39.87 13.79
C VAL A 119 -29.86 41.07 14.73
N ILE A 120 -28.69 41.25 15.37
CA ILE A 120 -28.43 42.41 16.23
C ILE A 120 -28.60 43.72 15.44
N ASP A 121 -27.99 43.82 14.25
CA ASP A 121 -28.08 45.03 13.43
C ASP A 121 -29.53 45.36 13.04
N LYS A 122 -30.34 44.34 12.71
CA LYS A 122 -31.76 44.51 12.38
C LYS A 122 -32.60 44.89 13.59
N PHE A 123 -32.38 44.27 14.75
CA PHE A 123 -33.11 44.62 15.97
C PHE A 123 -32.74 46.00 16.47
N SER A 124 -31.47 46.40 16.45
CA SER A 124 -31.06 47.76 16.81
C SER A 124 -31.64 48.81 15.86
N LEU A 125 -31.78 48.50 14.57
CA LEU A 125 -32.46 49.39 13.62
C LEU A 125 -33.95 49.54 13.97
N MET A 126 -34.61 48.43 14.26
CA MET A 126 -36.03 48.42 14.60
C MET A 126 -36.31 49.15 15.92
N GLU A 127 -35.44 48.98 16.92
CA GLU A 127 -35.48 49.73 18.18
C GLU A 127 -35.44 51.25 17.94
N ARG A 128 -34.50 51.72 17.11
CA ARG A 128 -34.42 53.15 16.76
C ARG A 128 -35.70 53.65 16.08
N HIS A 129 -36.28 52.87 15.17
CA HIS A 129 -37.54 53.23 14.53
C HIS A 129 -38.69 53.32 15.53
N LEU A 130 -38.83 52.33 16.42
CA LEU A 130 -39.87 52.33 17.44
C LEU A 130 -39.72 53.52 18.40
N LEU A 131 -38.50 53.82 18.85
CA LEU A 131 -38.23 55.00 19.69
C LEU A 131 -38.62 56.31 18.99
N SER A 132 -38.35 56.43 17.68
CA SER A 132 -38.78 57.58 16.89
C SER A 132 -40.30 57.70 16.81
N ILE A 133 -41.00 56.59 16.55
CA ILE A 133 -42.47 56.56 16.51
C ILE A 133 -43.06 56.96 17.87
N VAL A 134 -42.54 56.39 18.97
CA VAL A 134 -42.97 56.76 20.34
C VAL A 134 -42.76 58.25 20.60
N LYS A 135 -41.63 58.82 20.15
CA LYS A 135 -41.35 60.26 20.26
C LYS A 135 -42.36 61.09 19.47
N GLN A 136 -42.68 60.70 18.24
CA GLN A 136 -43.69 61.39 17.41
C GLN A 136 -45.07 61.36 18.06
N VAL A 137 -45.49 60.22 18.60
CA VAL A 137 -46.77 60.08 19.32
C VAL A 137 -46.81 60.98 20.56
N ARG A 138 -45.75 60.99 21.37
CA ARG A 138 -45.65 61.89 22.54
C ARG A 138 -45.76 63.36 22.17
N ASN A 139 -45.04 63.78 21.12
CA ASN A 139 -45.12 65.15 20.63
C ASN A 139 -46.54 65.50 20.17
N GLY A 140 -47.22 64.60 19.45
CA GLY A 140 -48.61 64.80 19.01
C GLY A 140 -49.60 64.93 20.17
N ILE A 141 -49.46 64.08 21.21
CA ILE A 141 -50.27 64.19 22.44
C ILE A 141 -50.02 65.54 23.13
N GLN A 142 -48.76 65.97 23.22
CA GLN A 142 -48.40 67.21 23.90
C GLN A 142 -48.98 68.45 23.20
N VAL A 143 -49.01 68.47 21.86
CA VAL A 143 -49.68 69.53 21.08
C VAL A 143 -51.17 69.62 21.38
N LEU A 144 -51.85 68.48 21.57
CA LEU A 144 -53.28 68.43 21.90
C LEU A 144 -53.60 68.73 23.38
N GLN A 145 -52.60 68.62 24.27
CA GLN A 145 -52.75 68.91 25.70
C GLN A 145 -52.47 70.38 26.05
N VAL A 146 -51.89 71.17 25.14
CA VAL A 146 -51.83 72.62 25.31
C VAL A 146 -53.23 73.17 25.01
N PRO A 147 -53.93 73.79 25.99
CA PRO A 147 -55.24 74.38 25.74
C PRO A 147 -55.11 75.50 24.69
N GLU A 148 -56.05 75.57 23.75
CA GLU A 148 -56.34 76.79 23.00
C GLU A 148 -56.77 77.87 23.99
N ASP A 149 -55.82 78.52 24.66
CA ASP A 149 -56.12 79.66 25.52
C ASP A 149 -54.98 80.68 25.47
N THR A 150 -54.72 81.21 24.27
CA THR A 150 -54.17 82.57 24.07
C THR A 150 -54.32 83.01 22.60
N GLN A 151 -55.55 83.10 22.11
CA GLN A 151 -55.87 84.04 21.02
C GLN A 151 -56.97 84.97 21.53
N GLU A 152 -56.53 85.95 22.31
CA GLU A 152 -57.32 87.13 22.63
C GLU A 152 -57.58 87.88 21.31
N PRO A 153 -58.84 88.13 20.90
CA PRO A 153 -59.11 88.84 19.66
C PRO A 153 -58.64 90.30 19.81
N PRO A 154 -58.05 90.90 18.76
CA PRO A 154 -57.63 92.30 18.83
C PRO A 154 -58.86 93.21 19.01
N PRO A 155 -58.72 94.36 19.69
CA PRO A 155 -59.85 95.23 19.97
C PRO A 155 -60.43 95.78 18.66
N GLU A 156 -61.76 95.80 18.56
CA GLU A 156 -62.49 96.55 17.55
C GLU A 156 -62.10 98.04 17.64
N ASP A 157 -61.38 98.54 16.65
CA ASP A 157 -61.28 99.99 16.45
C ASP A 157 -62.33 100.44 15.43
N LYS A 158 -63.44 100.94 15.97
CA LYS A 158 -64.40 101.77 15.25
C LYS A 158 -63.81 103.17 15.17
N SER A 159 -63.44 103.67 14.00
CA SER A 159 -63.44 105.11 13.72
C SER A 159 -63.27 105.47 12.23
N ALA A 160 -64.28 106.21 11.76
CA ALA A 160 -64.32 107.21 10.67
C ALA A 160 -64.06 106.77 9.22
#